data_AF-A0AAF3FMV4-F1
#
_entry.id   AF-A0AAF3FMV4-F1
#
_cell.length_a   1.000
_cell.length_b   1.000
_cell.length_c   1.000
_cell.angle_alpha   90.00
_cell.angle_beta   90.00
_cell.angle_gamma   90.00
#
_symmetry.space_group_name_H-M   'P 1'
#
loop_
_entity.id
_entity.type
_entity.pdbx_description
1 polymer ?
#
loop_
_entity_poly.entity_id
_entity_poly.type
_entity_poly.pdbx_seq_one_letter_code
_entity_poly.pdbx_strand_id
1 'polypeptide(L)'
;MKVFLLLAVIQLALCGSDSVTFLEPATLPEAFLEANTNERLAAACIDKQLAQCQSSFNWYLNITDNADWSDPAKLIHVLDTFYDKGVDGVLQLCYARTMFQQCLGDSYTACLQPTKFLSNGISLADAWTYIGTMRELEFTCNGGFLQTISQWNCLRAMNKLGEDTYAQCKQTFQNITTQDPSLTCPASVDFTNCARAPYYLKCGADASWWECERVRISLNLDQSCPVNVCEFHHFFASLTDPSSSDKKPMTHSERLAHTQHISSEKLNFLAKRARQIEKRMGKEN
;
A
#
# COMPACT_ATOMS: atom_id res chain seq x y z
N MET A 1 2.05 48.14 -28.71
CA MET A 1 2.95 46.97 -28.78
C MET A 1 3.08 46.33 -27.40
N LYS A 2 2.00 45.70 -26.95
CA LYS A 2 1.83 44.91 -25.72
C LYS A 2 0.60 44.03 -26.00
N VAL A 3 0.52 42.86 -25.38
CA VAL A 3 -0.56 41.86 -25.48
C VAL A 3 -0.37 40.84 -26.61
N PHE A 4 0.57 39.91 -26.43
CA PHE A 4 0.54 38.56 -27.04
C PHE A 4 1.50 37.65 -26.24
N LEU A 5 1.18 37.38 -24.97
CA LEU A 5 1.90 36.39 -24.16
C LEU A 5 1.08 36.05 -22.91
N LEU A 6 -0.04 35.35 -23.11
CA LEU A 6 -0.85 34.74 -22.04
C LEU A 6 -1.94 33.83 -22.65
N LEU A 7 -1.55 32.85 -23.47
CA LEU A 7 -2.44 31.78 -23.94
C LEU A 7 -1.64 30.48 -24.10
N ALA A 8 -0.95 30.07 -23.04
CA ALA A 8 -0.51 28.70 -22.86
C ALA A 8 -0.58 28.40 -21.36
N VAL A 9 -1.09 27.22 -21.02
CA VAL A 9 -1.42 26.75 -19.66
C VAL A 9 -2.77 27.28 -19.13
N ILE A 10 -3.85 26.61 -19.52
CA ILE A 10 -4.95 26.12 -18.65
C ILE A 10 -5.82 25.27 -19.57
N GLN A 11 -5.51 23.98 -19.62
CA GLN A 11 -6.37 22.93 -20.17
C GLN A 11 -6.01 21.63 -19.44
N LEU A 12 -6.31 21.62 -18.14
CA LEU A 12 -6.30 20.45 -17.26
C LEU A 12 -7.25 20.76 -16.11
N ALA A 13 -8.54 20.78 -16.43
CA ALA A 13 -9.62 20.74 -15.47
C ALA A 13 -10.85 20.35 -16.27
N LEU A 14 -11.22 19.08 -16.23
CA LEU A 14 -12.57 18.54 -16.43
C LEU A 14 -12.49 17.01 -16.37
N CYS A 15 -12.59 16.49 -15.14
CA CYS A 15 -13.50 15.41 -14.76
C CYS A 15 -13.45 15.35 -13.22
N GLY A 16 -14.46 15.98 -12.61
CA GLY A 16 -14.69 15.86 -11.18
C GLY A 16 -15.32 14.52 -10.85
N SER A 17 -14.86 13.95 -9.75
CA SER A 17 -15.68 13.20 -8.80
C SER A 17 -15.23 13.65 -7.43
N ASP A 18 -16.10 14.33 -6.67
CA ASP A 18 -15.83 14.91 -5.35
C ASP A 18 -15.59 13.87 -4.22
N SER A 19 -15.33 12.61 -4.57
CA SER A 19 -15.05 11.55 -3.62
C SER A 19 -13.55 11.26 -3.65
N VAL A 20 -12.83 11.79 -2.65
CA VAL A 20 -11.47 11.33 -2.39
C VAL A 20 -11.56 9.96 -1.78
N THR A 21 -11.09 8.99 -2.56
CA THR A 21 -11.10 7.59 -2.21
C THR A 21 -10.01 7.30 -1.20
N PHE A 22 -10.35 6.66 -0.07
CA PHE A 22 -9.34 6.27 0.92
C PHE A 22 -8.53 5.05 0.46
N LEU A 23 -9.15 4.21 -0.36
CA LEU A 23 -8.60 2.95 -0.88
C LEU A 23 -8.36 3.04 -2.39
N GLU A 24 -7.13 3.36 -2.81
CA GLU A 24 -6.80 3.40 -4.24
C GLU A 24 -5.44 2.74 -4.54
N PRO A 25 -5.33 1.42 -4.31
CA PRO A 25 -4.06 0.71 -4.42
C PRO A 25 -3.40 0.87 -5.80
N ALA A 26 -2.07 0.84 -5.83
CA ALA A 26 -1.32 0.82 -7.07
C ALA A 26 -1.24 -0.59 -7.66
N THR A 27 -1.21 -0.65 -8.98
CA THR A 27 -1.09 -1.91 -9.75
C THR A 27 0.37 -2.23 -10.04
N LEU A 28 0.74 -3.51 -9.98
CA LEU A 28 2.07 -3.97 -10.40
C LEU A 28 2.11 -4.33 -11.89
N PRO A 29 3.27 -4.21 -12.57
CA PRO A 29 3.42 -4.66 -13.96
C PRO A 29 3.29 -6.18 -14.07
N GLU A 30 2.63 -6.65 -15.13
CA GLU A 30 2.42 -8.08 -15.39
C GLU A 30 3.73 -8.89 -15.42
N ALA A 31 4.77 -8.36 -16.07
CA ALA A 31 6.08 -9.01 -16.14
C ALA A 31 6.74 -9.22 -14.77
N PHE A 32 6.49 -8.34 -13.80
CA PHE A 32 6.99 -8.54 -12.43
C PHE A 32 6.29 -9.73 -11.76
N LEU A 33 5.02 -9.96 -12.08
CA LEU A 33 4.21 -11.01 -11.47
C LEU A 33 4.62 -12.39 -11.97
N GLU A 34 4.79 -12.55 -13.28
CA GLU A 34 5.26 -13.80 -13.87
C GLU A 34 6.59 -14.26 -13.26
N ALA A 35 7.48 -13.31 -12.93
CA ALA A 35 8.75 -13.60 -12.29
C ALA A 35 8.64 -13.96 -10.80
N ASN A 36 7.51 -13.69 -10.15
CA ASN A 36 7.33 -13.76 -8.70
C ASN A 36 6.15 -14.62 -8.23
N THR A 37 5.46 -15.34 -9.12
CA THR A 37 4.46 -16.33 -8.73
C THR A 37 5.14 -17.53 -8.05
N ASN A 38 5.35 -17.44 -6.74
CA ASN A 38 5.72 -18.58 -5.93
C ASN A 38 4.44 -19.36 -5.56
N GLU A 39 4.27 -20.54 -6.15
CA GLU A 39 3.28 -21.53 -5.70
C GLU A 39 3.65 -22.02 -4.30
N ARG A 40 3.17 -21.32 -3.27
CA ARG A 40 3.21 -21.86 -1.90
C ARG A 40 1.97 -22.71 -1.65
N LEU A 41 2.19 -23.83 -0.95
CA LEU A 41 1.16 -24.73 -0.39
C LEU A 41 0.32 -24.01 0.67
N ALA A 42 -0.45 -23.00 0.28
CA ALA A 42 -1.58 -22.52 1.06
C ALA A 42 -2.76 -23.48 0.83
N ALA A 43 -3.68 -23.60 1.80
CA ALA A 43 -4.94 -24.30 1.58
C ALA A 43 -5.60 -23.75 0.31
N ALA A 44 -5.98 -24.61 -0.63
CA ALA A 44 -6.52 -24.16 -1.91
C ALA A 44 -7.75 -23.27 -1.71
N CYS A 45 -7.83 -22.16 -2.45
CA CYS A 45 -9.01 -21.30 -2.38
C CYS A 45 -10.24 -22.01 -2.97
N ILE A 46 -11.30 -22.16 -2.17
CA ILE A 46 -12.57 -22.73 -2.60
C ILE A 46 -13.48 -21.60 -3.12
N ASP A 47 -13.72 -21.54 -4.42
CA ASP A 47 -14.49 -20.45 -5.07
C ASP A 47 -15.86 -20.22 -4.45
N LYS A 48 -16.59 -21.31 -4.19
CA LYS A 48 -17.92 -21.24 -3.56
C LYS A 48 -17.85 -20.62 -2.16
N GLN A 49 -16.81 -20.95 -1.39
CA GLN A 49 -16.60 -20.37 -0.07
C GLN A 49 -16.28 -18.88 -0.19
N LEU A 50 -15.38 -18.50 -1.10
CA LEU A 50 -15.04 -17.09 -1.34
C LEU A 50 -16.28 -16.26 -1.70
N ALA A 51 -17.13 -16.73 -2.60
CA ALA A 51 -18.39 -16.05 -2.96
C ALA A 51 -19.36 -15.93 -1.79
N GLN A 52 -19.49 -16.99 -1.00
CA GLN A 52 -20.34 -16.95 0.20
C GLN A 52 -19.79 -15.98 1.26
N CYS A 53 -18.48 -15.97 1.48
CA CYS A 53 -17.85 -15.07 2.45
C CYS A 53 -17.96 -13.61 1.99
N GLN A 54 -17.77 -13.33 0.71
CA GLN A 54 -17.98 -11.99 0.15
C GLN A 54 -19.43 -11.54 0.26
N SER A 55 -20.38 -12.43 -0.01
CA SER A 55 -21.81 -12.14 0.20
C SER A 55 -22.12 -11.84 1.67
N SER A 56 -21.48 -12.56 2.59
CA SER A 56 -21.61 -12.31 4.03
C SER A 56 -21.00 -10.98 4.44
N PHE A 57 -19.83 -10.62 3.89
CA PHE A 57 -19.21 -9.30 4.07
C PHE A 57 -20.17 -8.18 3.66
N ASN A 58 -20.78 -8.30 2.48
CA ASN A 58 -21.77 -7.35 1.99
C ASN A 58 -23.00 -7.28 2.91
N TRP A 59 -23.47 -8.42 3.40
CA TRP A 59 -24.57 -8.50 4.35
C TRP A 59 -24.29 -7.80 5.68
N TYR A 60 -23.10 -7.99 6.28
CA TYR A 60 -22.71 -7.31 7.52
C TYR A 60 -22.65 -5.78 7.39
N LEU A 61 -22.41 -5.29 6.18
CA LEU A 61 -22.41 -3.86 5.85
C LEU A 61 -23.75 -3.37 5.29
N ASN A 62 -24.76 -4.23 5.22
CA ASN A 62 -26.06 -3.92 4.61
C ASN A 62 -25.93 -3.36 3.17
N ILE A 63 -25.00 -3.92 2.40
CA ILE A 63 -24.76 -3.59 1.00
C ILE A 63 -25.75 -4.42 0.16
N THR A 64 -26.65 -3.75 -0.55
CA THR A 64 -27.71 -4.42 -1.34
C THR A 64 -27.23 -4.87 -2.71
N ASP A 65 -26.32 -4.10 -3.32
CA ASP A 65 -25.80 -4.42 -4.65
C ASP A 65 -24.42 -5.03 -4.50
N ASN A 66 -24.20 -6.22 -5.04
CA ASN A 66 -22.93 -6.95 -4.90
C ASN A 66 -21.73 -6.04 -5.17
N ALA A 67 -20.94 -5.81 -4.12
CA ALA A 67 -19.65 -5.14 -4.13
C ALA A 67 -18.61 -6.23 -3.87
N ASP A 68 -17.88 -6.62 -4.90
CA ASP A 68 -16.97 -7.76 -4.86
C ASP A 68 -15.82 -7.59 -5.86
N TRP A 69 -15.05 -8.65 -6.06
CA TRP A 69 -13.90 -8.65 -6.97
C TRP A 69 -14.26 -8.45 -8.44
N SER A 70 -15.52 -8.61 -8.84
CA SER A 70 -15.96 -8.39 -10.22
C SER A 70 -16.14 -6.91 -10.56
N ASP A 71 -16.30 -6.07 -9.54
CA ASP A 71 -16.35 -4.60 -9.65
C ASP A 71 -15.61 -3.97 -8.45
N PRO A 72 -14.26 -3.97 -8.46
CA PRO A 72 -13.47 -3.42 -7.37
C PRO A 72 -13.69 -1.92 -7.16
N ALA A 73 -14.00 -1.17 -8.22
CA ALA A 73 -14.30 0.25 -8.15
C ALA A 73 -15.56 0.51 -7.31
N LYS A 74 -16.61 -0.31 -7.52
CA LYS A 74 -17.81 -0.26 -6.68
C LYS A 74 -17.52 -0.66 -5.24
N LEU A 75 -16.71 -1.69 -5.01
CA LEU A 75 -16.30 -2.07 -3.65
C LEU A 75 -15.63 -0.89 -2.94
N ILE A 76 -14.62 -0.29 -3.57
CA ILE A 76 -13.91 0.88 -3.06
C ILE A 76 -14.90 2.01 -2.72
N HIS A 77 -15.77 2.37 -3.65
CA HIS A 77 -16.77 3.42 -3.43
C HIS A 77 -17.66 3.14 -2.22
N VAL A 78 -18.12 1.90 -2.06
CA VAL A 78 -18.93 1.50 -0.91
C VAL A 78 -18.14 1.61 0.39
N LEU A 79 -16.89 1.15 0.42
CA LEU A 79 -16.04 1.26 1.62
C LEU A 79 -15.79 2.72 2.01
N ASP A 80 -15.61 3.62 1.05
CA ASP A 80 -15.48 5.06 1.32
C ASP A 80 -16.71 5.64 2.01
N THR A 81 -17.92 5.20 1.66
CA THR A 81 -19.13 5.65 2.36
C THR A 81 -19.13 5.29 3.85
N PHE A 82 -18.39 4.25 4.25
CA PHE A 82 -18.19 3.93 5.67
C PHE A 82 -17.09 4.79 6.28
N TYR A 83 -15.98 5.03 5.59
CA TYR A 83 -14.97 5.97 6.06
C TYR A 83 -15.56 7.36 6.30
N ASP A 84 -16.52 7.79 5.49
CA ASP A 84 -17.21 9.07 5.67
C ASP A 84 -18.02 9.18 6.97
N LYS A 85 -18.45 8.05 7.54
CA LYS A 85 -19.16 7.97 8.83
C LYS A 85 -18.23 8.11 10.04
N GLY A 86 -16.92 8.26 9.83
CA GLY A 86 -15.97 8.42 10.91
C GLY A 86 -15.50 7.10 11.51
N VAL A 87 -15.03 7.17 12.76
CA VAL A 87 -14.56 5.99 13.51
C VAL A 87 -15.63 4.90 13.59
N ASP A 88 -16.90 5.26 13.74
CA ASP A 88 -17.99 4.28 13.79
C ASP A 88 -18.11 3.47 12.49
N GLY A 89 -17.93 4.11 11.34
CA GLY A 89 -17.92 3.42 10.05
C GLY A 89 -16.68 2.54 9.88
N VAL A 90 -15.51 3.01 10.34
CA VAL A 90 -14.29 2.17 10.40
C VAL A 90 -14.53 0.90 11.23
N LEU A 91 -15.16 1.03 12.40
CA LEU A 91 -15.48 -0.11 13.27
C LEU A 91 -16.42 -1.11 12.57
N GLN A 92 -17.40 -0.61 11.82
CA GLN A 92 -18.29 -1.46 11.00
C GLN A 92 -17.52 -2.23 9.93
N LEU A 93 -16.65 -1.53 9.18
CA LEU A 93 -15.78 -2.18 8.18
C LEU A 93 -14.88 -3.25 8.80
N CYS A 94 -14.30 -2.94 9.97
CA CYS A 94 -13.43 -3.88 10.67
C CYS A 94 -14.15 -5.10 11.20
N TYR A 95 -15.39 -4.94 11.67
CA TYR A 95 -16.24 -6.06 12.03
C TYR A 95 -16.54 -6.94 10.81
N ALA A 96 -17.03 -6.36 9.71
CA ALA A 96 -17.34 -7.10 8.49
C ALA A 96 -16.11 -7.82 7.92
N ARG A 97 -14.96 -7.16 7.88
CA ARG A 97 -13.69 -7.74 7.43
C ARG A 97 -13.24 -8.89 8.33
N THR A 98 -13.43 -8.78 9.64
CA THR A 98 -13.12 -9.87 10.58
C THR A 98 -14.00 -11.09 10.30
N MET A 99 -15.29 -10.89 10.08
CA MET A 99 -16.21 -11.97 9.72
C MET A 99 -15.86 -12.59 8.35
N PHE A 100 -15.44 -11.78 7.38
CA PHE A 100 -14.94 -12.26 6.09
C PHE A 100 -13.71 -13.17 6.24
N GLN A 101 -12.70 -12.73 7.01
CA GLN A 101 -11.52 -13.54 7.29
C GLN A 101 -11.88 -14.85 8.00
N GLN A 102 -12.73 -14.79 9.03
CA GLN A 102 -13.17 -15.97 9.77
C GLN A 102 -13.93 -16.96 8.90
N CYS A 103 -14.78 -16.47 7.99
CA CYS A 103 -15.51 -17.31 7.05
C CYS A 103 -14.58 -18.08 6.10
N LEU A 104 -13.48 -17.47 5.67
CA LEU A 104 -12.48 -18.10 4.80
C LEU A 104 -11.55 -19.04 5.58
N GLY A 105 -11.26 -18.74 6.84
CA GLY A 105 -10.36 -19.52 7.68
C GLY A 105 -8.98 -19.69 7.04
N ASP A 106 -8.48 -20.92 6.99
CA ASP A 106 -7.16 -21.26 6.45
C ASP A 106 -7.01 -20.94 4.96
N SER A 107 -8.12 -20.82 4.22
CA SER A 107 -8.12 -20.49 2.80
C SER A 107 -7.93 -18.98 2.53
N TYR A 108 -7.95 -18.13 3.56
CA TYR A 108 -7.89 -16.67 3.41
C TYR A 108 -6.68 -16.20 2.59
N THR A 109 -5.48 -16.69 2.94
CA THR A 109 -4.24 -16.28 2.28
C THR A 109 -4.19 -16.71 0.82
N ALA A 110 -4.77 -17.86 0.47
CA ALA A 110 -4.84 -18.35 -0.90
C ALA A 110 -5.91 -17.64 -1.73
N CYS A 111 -7.04 -17.30 -1.11
CA CYS A 111 -8.12 -16.59 -1.77
C CYS A 111 -7.79 -15.11 -2.01
N LEU A 112 -6.98 -14.48 -1.14
CA LEU A 112 -6.50 -13.13 -1.35
C LEU A 112 -5.13 -13.09 -2.06
N GLN A 113 -5.07 -13.74 -3.23
CA GLN A 113 -3.96 -13.64 -4.20
C GLN A 113 -4.48 -13.17 -5.56
N PRO A 114 -3.77 -12.26 -6.25
CA PRO A 114 -4.17 -11.77 -7.58
C PRO A 114 -4.34 -12.89 -8.61
N THR A 115 -3.46 -13.91 -8.56
CA THR A 115 -3.48 -15.07 -9.47
C THR A 115 -4.80 -15.85 -9.43
N LYS A 116 -5.52 -15.81 -8.29
CA LYS A 116 -6.82 -16.46 -8.18
C LYS A 116 -7.85 -15.84 -9.10
N PHE A 117 -7.87 -14.52 -9.21
CA PHE A 117 -8.87 -13.78 -9.98
C PHE A 117 -8.58 -13.79 -11.48
N LEU A 118 -7.30 -13.84 -11.88
CA LEU A 118 -6.88 -14.02 -13.27
C LEU A 118 -7.48 -15.28 -13.90
N SER A 119 -7.50 -16.40 -13.14
CA SER A 119 -8.07 -17.66 -13.61
C SER A 119 -9.58 -17.61 -13.89
N ASN A 120 -10.27 -16.59 -13.37
CA ASN A 120 -11.70 -16.36 -13.54
C ASN A 120 -12.02 -15.27 -14.59
N GLY A 121 -11.04 -14.86 -15.41
CA GLY A 121 -11.24 -13.89 -16.50
C GLY A 121 -11.27 -12.42 -16.07
N ILE A 122 -10.83 -12.12 -14.85
CA ILE A 122 -10.74 -10.76 -14.32
C ILE A 122 -9.43 -10.13 -14.79
N SER A 123 -9.47 -8.84 -15.13
CA SER A 123 -8.28 -8.11 -15.53
C SER A 123 -7.26 -8.11 -14.39
N LEU A 124 -5.98 -8.09 -14.75
CA LEU A 124 -4.92 -8.04 -13.76
C LEU A 124 -5.03 -6.80 -12.86
N ALA A 125 -5.37 -5.66 -13.45
CA ALA A 125 -5.57 -4.41 -12.73
C ALA A 125 -6.69 -4.53 -11.69
N ASP A 126 -7.84 -5.09 -12.07
CA ASP A 126 -8.99 -5.25 -11.17
C ASP A 126 -8.71 -6.25 -10.05
N ALA A 127 -8.04 -7.37 -10.36
CA ALA A 127 -7.60 -8.33 -9.37
C ALA A 127 -6.70 -7.67 -8.31
N TRP A 128 -5.72 -6.88 -8.75
CA TRP A 128 -4.84 -6.12 -7.86
C TRP A 128 -5.58 -5.07 -7.06
N THR A 129 -6.49 -4.33 -7.70
CA THR A 129 -7.31 -3.33 -7.03
C THR A 129 -8.12 -3.97 -5.91
N TYR A 130 -8.79 -5.09 -6.17
CA TYR A 130 -9.56 -5.81 -5.15
C TYR A 130 -8.66 -6.32 -4.01
N ILE A 131 -7.55 -7.00 -4.32
CA ILE A 131 -6.63 -7.52 -3.30
C ILE A 131 -6.04 -6.38 -2.47
N GLY A 132 -5.51 -5.34 -3.12
CA GLY A 132 -4.94 -4.18 -2.46
C GLY A 132 -5.95 -3.53 -1.52
N THR A 133 -7.19 -3.33 -1.97
CA THR A 133 -8.29 -2.79 -1.16
C THR A 133 -8.55 -3.64 0.08
N MET A 134 -8.67 -4.96 -0.06
CA MET A 134 -8.89 -5.86 1.07
C MET A 134 -7.69 -5.91 2.03
N ARG A 135 -6.47 -5.74 1.52
CA ARG A 135 -5.22 -5.68 2.31
C ARG A 135 -5.08 -4.38 3.08
N GLU A 136 -5.44 -3.25 2.47
CA GLU A 136 -5.50 -1.96 3.16
C GLU A 136 -6.55 -1.96 4.27
N LEU A 137 -7.72 -2.56 4.01
CA LEU A 137 -8.75 -2.75 5.02
C LEU A 137 -8.27 -3.67 6.15
N GLU A 138 -7.60 -4.78 5.81
CA GLU A 138 -6.96 -5.66 6.79
C GLU A 138 -5.95 -4.92 7.68
N PHE A 139 -5.09 -4.09 7.10
CA PHE A 139 -4.13 -3.29 7.85
C PHE A 139 -4.84 -2.29 8.76
N THR A 140 -5.78 -1.52 8.19
CA THR A 140 -6.58 -0.51 8.90
C THR A 140 -7.28 -1.09 10.12
N CYS A 141 -7.69 -2.35 10.06
CA CYS A 141 -8.42 -3.04 11.12
C CYS A 141 -7.56 -3.89 12.06
N ASN A 142 -6.27 -4.04 11.77
CA ASN A 142 -5.33 -4.78 12.61
C ASN A 142 -4.11 -3.91 12.94
N GLY A 143 -3.01 -4.07 12.18
CA GLY A 143 -1.72 -3.44 12.48
C GLY A 143 -1.76 -1.90 12.54
N GLY A 144 -2.68 -1.27 11.81
CA GLY A 144 -2.90 0.17 11.79
C GLY A 144 -4.06 0.65 12.65
N PHE A 145 -4.81 -0.23 13.32
CA PHE A 145 -6.09 0.10 13.94
C PHE A 145 -6.00 1.22 14.98
N LEU A 146 -5.00 1.15 15.88
CA LEU A 146 -4.83 2.14 16.93
C LEU A 146 -4.59 3.53 16.35
N GLN A 147 -3.76 3.64 15.32
CA GLN A 147 -3.49 4.89 14.61
C GLN A 147 -4.73 5.38 13.87
N THR A 148 -5.46 4.47 13.20
CA THR A 148 -6.71 4.77 12.50
C THR A 148 -7.71 5.46 13.44
N ILE A 149 -8.02 4.86 14.60
CA ILE A 149 -9.06 5.39 15.50
C ILE A 149 -8.59 6.60 16.30
N SER A 150 -7.30 6.67 16.66
CA SER A 150 -6.76 7.78 17.47
C SER A 150 -6.52 9.05 16.67
N GLN A 151 -6.28 8.93 15.36
CA GLN A 151 -5.93 10.06 14.48
C GLN A 151 -6.89 10.21 13.29
N TRP A 152 -8.07 9.59 13.34
CA TRP A 152 -9.02 9.51 12.23
C TRP A 152 -9.23 10.85 11.50
N ASN A 153 -9.49 11.91 12.27
CA ASN A 153 -9.74 13.24 11.69
C ASN A 153 -8.54 13.77 10.90
N CYS A 154 -7.32 13.51 11.36
CA CYS A 154 -6.11 13.93 10.66
C CYS A 154 -5.85 13.06 9.43
N LEU A 155 -5.99 11.74 9.55
CA LEU A 155 -5.83 10.80 8.44
C LEU A 155 -6.82 11.10 7.31
N ARG A 156 -8.09 11.30 7.64
CA ARG A 156 -9.13 11.66 6.66
C ARG A 156 -8.85 13.00 5.99
N ALA A 157 -8.45 14.01 6.77
CA ALA A 157 -8.09 15.32 6.22
C ALA A 157 -6.91 15.20 5.26
N MET A 158 -5.92 14.37 5.58
CA MET A 158 -4.74 14.19 4.74
C MET A 158 -4.97 13.32 3.52
N ASN A 159 -5.91 12.36 3.58
CA ASN A 159 -6.35 11.68 2.38
C ASN A 159 -6.87 12.71 1.36
N LYS A 160 -7.76 13.61 1.79
CA LYS A 160 -8.31 14.66 0.93
C LYS A 160 -7.29 15.69 0.45
N LEU A 161 -6.45 16.20 1.35
CA LEU A 161 -5.47 17.24 1.01
C LEU A 161 -4.25 16.68 0.25
N GLY A 162 -3.97 15.40 0.41
CA GLY A 162 -2.83 14.70 -0.17
C GLY A 162 -3.15 13.97 -1.48
N GLU A 163 -4.40 13.98 -1.94
CA GLU A 163 -4.86 13.22 -3.12
C GLU A 163 -4.00 13.45 -4.36
N ASP A 164 -3.78 14.71 -4.74
CA ASP A 164 -2.93 15.05 -5.89
C ASP A 164 -1.50 14.54 -5.73
N THR A 165 -0.96 14.61 -4.50
CA THR A 165 0.38 14.10 -4.20
C THR A 165 0.40 12.58 -4.34
N TYR A 166 -0.58 11.88 -3.75
CA TYR A 166 -0.70 10.44 -3.84
C TYR A 166 -0.81 9.97 -5.29
N ALA A 167 -1.68 10.61 -6.10
CA ALA A 167 -1.85 10.31 -7.51
C ALA A 167 -0.54 10.48 -8.30
N GLN A 168 0.23 11.54 -8.03
CA GLN A 168 1.55 11.74 -8.64
C GLN A 168 2.57 10.67 -8.20
N CYS A 169 2.58 10.31 -6.92
CA CYS A 169 3.46 9.26 -6.39
C CYS A 169 3.14 7.91 -7.06
N LYS A 170 1.86 7.56 -7.14
CA LYS A 170 1.35 6.34 -7.79
C LYS A 170 1.68 6.31 -9.28
N GLN A 171 1.46 7.41 -10.00
CA GLN A 171 1.79 7.50 -11.42
C GLN A 171 3.30 7.35 -11.65
N THR A 172 4.13 7.95 -10.80
CA THR A 172 5.60 7.82 -10.87
C THR A 172 6.03 6.37 -10.69
N PHE A 173 5.48 5.70 -9.67
CA PHE A 173 5.70 4.27 -9.45
C PHE A 173 5.34 3.45 -10.69
N GLN A 174 4.11 3.59 -11.20
CA GLN A 174 3.62 2.84 -12.36
C GLN A 174 4.48 3.08 -13.61
N ASN A 175 4.90 4.32 -13.85
CA ASN A 175 5.76 4.66 -15.00
C ASN A 175 7.12 3.97 -14.91
N ILE A 176 7.76 3.99 -13.73
CA ILE A 176 9.07 3.34 -13.50
C ILE A 176 8.94 1.84 -13.70
N THR A 177 7.96 1.21 -13.06
CA THR A 177 7.83 -0.25 -13.05
C THR A 177 7.35 -0.80 -14.40
N THR A 178 6.58 -0.03 -15.17
CA THR A 178 6.19 -0.41 -16.53
C THR A 178 7.38 -0.37 -17.49
N GLN A 179 8.27 0.61 -17.34
CA GLN A 179 9.46 0.72 -18.18
C GLN A 179 10.52 -0.31 -17.82
N ASP A 180 10.72 -0.56 -16.52
CA ASP A 180 11.68 -1.53 -16.02
C ASP A 180 11.12 -2.27 -14.79
N PRO A 181 10.53 -3.47 -14.99
CA PRO A 181 9.99 -4.28 -13.90
C PRO A 181 11.03 -4.66 -12.83
N SER A 182 12.33 -4.66 -13.14
CA SER A 182 13.38 -4.97 -12.16
C SER A 182 13.51 -3.88 -11.08
N LEU A 183 12.99 -2.67 -11.35
CA LEU A 183 12.98 -1.54 -10.42
C LEU A 183 11.77 -1.54 -9.48
N THR A 184 10.91 -2.56 -9.50
CA THR A 184 9.69 -2.60 -8.68
C THR A 184 9.97 -2.43 -7.19
N CYS A 185 10.93 -3.15 -6.61
CA CYS A 185 11.25 -3.02 -5.19
C CYS A 185 11.77 -1.62 -4.81
N PRO A 186 12.80 -1.04 -5.45
CA PRO A 186 13.22 0.33 -5.12
C PRO A 186 12.13 1.37 -5.41
N ALA A 187 11.39 1.25 -6.52
CA ALA A 187 10.28 2.16 -6.83
C ALA A 187 9.17 2.10 -5.77
N SER A 188 8.91 0.92 -5.19
CA SER A 188 7.92 0.78 -4.11
C SER A 188 8.32 1.51 -2.83
N VAL A 189 9.62 1.64 -2.54
CA VAL A 189 10.13 2.43 -1.41
C VAL A 189 9.99 3.92 -1.69
N ASP A 190 10.28 4.35 -2.92
CA ASP A 190 10.08 5.74 -3.34
C ASP A 190 8.59 6.12 -3.27
N PHE A 191 7.70 5.20 -3.68
CA PHE A 191 6.26 5.39 -3.63
C PHE A 191 5.76 5.56 -2.19
N THR A 192 6.09 4.64 -1.28
CA THR A 192 5.64 4.71 0.11
C THR A 192 6.17 5.95 0.83
N ASN A 193 7.40 6.38 0.54
CA ASN A 193 7.97 7.62 1.07
C ASN A 193 7.28 8.87 0.52
N CYS A 194 6.94 8.88 -0.77
CA CYS A 194 6.21 9.98 -1.40
C CYS A 194 4.79 10.10 -0.81
N ALA A 195 4.05 8.99 -0.75
CA ALA A 195 2.67 8.95 -0.25
C ALA A 195 2.56 9.38 1.22
N ARG A 196 3.55 9.02 2.07
CA ARG A 196 3.51 9.34 3.50
C ARG A 196 3.91 10.75 3.87
N ALA A 197 4.44 11.53 2.93
CA ALA A 197 5.01 12.85 3.23
C ALA A 197 3.96 13.88 3.70
N PRO A 198 2.78 13.99 3.08
CA PRO A 198 1.72 14.89 3.56
C PRO A 198 1.29 14.55 4.99
N TYR A 199 1.17 13.26 5.31
CA TYR A 199 0.80 12.77 6.63
C TYR A 199 1.83 13.14 7.69
N TYR A 200 3.13 13.01 7.38
CA TYR A 200 4.18 13.44 8.29
C TYR A 200 4.09 14.94 8.63
N LEU A 201 3.98 15.77 7.59
CA LEU A 201 4.03 17.23 7.74
C LEU A 201 2.84 17.80 8.52
N LYS A 202 1.72 17.09 8.55
CA LYS A 202 0.46 17.58 9.14
C LYS A 202 0.01 16.81 10.37
N CYS A 203 0.21 15.51 10.39
CA CYS A 203 -0.27 14.61 11.44
C CYS A 203 0.86 14.02 12.30
N GLY A 204 2.12 14.18 11.87
CA GLY A 204 3.29 13.68 12.59
C GLY A 204 3.69 12.26 12.21
N ALA A 205 4.63 11.72 12.98
CA ALA A 205 5.34 10.51 12.63
C ALA A 205 4.41 9.28 12.55
N ASP A 206 3.50 9.11 13.51
CA ASP A 206 2.63 7.93 13.58
C ASP A 206 1.68 7.82 12.38
N ALA A 207 1.09 8.94 11.94
CA ALA A 207 0.26 8.99 10.75
C ALA A 207 1.06 8.75 9.46
N SER A 208 2.31 9.23 9.41
CA SER A 208 3.22 8.95 8.29
C SER A 208 3.58 7.46 8.21
N TRP A 209 3.89 6.85 9.35
CA TRP A 209 4.14 5.41 9.42
C TRP A 209 2.91 4.62 8.96
N TRP A 210 1.72 5.01 9.44
CA TRP A 210 0.46 4.37 9.06
C TRP A 210 0.23 4.40 7.54
N GLU A 211 0.43 5.56 6.89
CA GLU A 211 0.23 5.68 5.44
C GLU A 211 1.24 4.86 4.66
N CYS A 212 2.50 4.86 5.10
CA CYS A 212 3.52 4.03 4.48
C CYS A 212 3.18 2.55 4.55
N GLU A 213 2.76 2.06 5.71
CA GLU A 213 2.41 0.65 5.90
C GLU A 213 1.16 0.27 5.11
N ARG A 214 0.16 1.15 5.06
CA ARG A 214 -1.03 0.94 4.22
C ARG A 214 -0.66 0.72 2.76
N VAL A 215 0.14 1.63 2.19
CA VAL A 215 0.57 1.55 0.79
C VAL A 215 1.47 0.34 0.55
N ARG A 216 2.42 0.06 1.46
CA ARG A 216 3.33 -1.09 1.36
C ARG A 216 2.56 -2.41 1.32
N ILE A 217 1.61 -2.58 2.22
CA ILE A 217 0.80 -3.80 2.34
C ILE A 217 -0.12 -3.97 1.12
N SER A 218 -0.64 -2.87 0.57
CA SER A 218 -1.53 -2.93 -0.60
C SER A 218 -0.84 -3.35 -1.89
N LEU A 219 0.45 -3.05 -2.02
CA LEU A 219 1.31 -3.58 -3.09
C LEU A 219 1.55 -5.09 -2.97
N ASN A 220 1.31 -5.71 -1.81
CA ASN A 220 1.50 -7.15 -1.54
C ASN A 220 2.90 -7.66 -1.98
N LEU A 221 3.94 -6.86 -1.74
CA LEU A 221 5.31 -7.12 -2.22
C LEU A 221 6.21 -7.81 -1.20
N ASP A 222 5.75 -8.07 0.02
CA ASP A 222 6.62 -8.46 1.16
C ASP A 222 7.47 -9.71 0.90
N GLN A 223 6.95 -10.64 0.11
CA GLN A 223 7.68 -11.86 -0.26
C GLN A 223 8.76 -11.59 -1.32
N SER A 224 8.52 -10.65 -2.23
CA SER A 224 9.42 -10.32 -3.35
C SER A 224 10.38 -9.18 -3.02
N CYS A 225 10.01 -8.30 -2.09
CA CYS A 225 10.72 -7.10 -1.68
C CYS A 225 10.85 -7.03 -0.14
N PRO A 226 11.57 -7.97 0.51
CA PRO A 226 11.62 -8.08 1.98
C PRO A 226 12.33 -6.91 2.68
N VAL A 227 13.00 -6.03 1.92
CA VAL A 227 13.68 -4.83 2.43
C VAL A 227 12.81 -3.58 2.43
N ASN A 228 11.61 -3.64 1.85
CA ASN A 228 10.66 -2.53 1.91
C ASN A 228 10.06 -2.50 3.32
N VAL A 229 10.47 -1.52 4.13
CA VAL A 229 10.04 -1.35 5.52
C VAL A 229 9.75 0.12 5.78
N CYS A 230 8.66 0.40 6.51
CA CYS A 230 8.33 1.76 6.92
C CYS A 230 9.05 2.10 8.21
N GLU A 231 10.35 2.37 8.13
CA GLU A 231 11.11 2.85 9.27
C GLU A 231 10.97 4.38 9.42
N PHE A 232 10.99 4.85 10.67
CA PHE A 232 10.96 6.28 10.98
C PHE A 232 12.24 6.98 10.51
N HIS A 233 13.42 6.43 10.84
CA HIS A 233 14.72 7.09 10.65
C HIS A 233 15.11 7.36 9.19
N HIS A 234 14.75 6.48 8.26
CA HIS A 234 15.15 6.61 6.86
C HIS A 234 14.45 7.76 6.11
N PHE A 235 13.27 8.16 6.56
CA PHE A 235 12.50 9.22 5.91
C PHE A 235 12.96 10.62 6.27
N PHE A 236 13.42 10.84 7.51
CA PHE A 236 13.96 12.15 7.91
C PHE A 236 15.15 12.56 7.02
N ALA A 237 16.02 11.61 6.68
CA ALA A 237 17.15 11.85 5.79
C ALA A 237 16.72 12.30 4.38
N SER A 238 15.57 11.84 3.88
CA SER A 238 15.07 12.23 2.56
C SER A 238 14.38 13.60 2.55
N LEU A 239 13.83 14.04 3.69
CA LEU A 239 13.19 15.37 3.82
C LEU A 239 14.19 16.49 4.11
N THR A 240 15.32 16.19 4.76
CA THR A 240 16.28 17.20 5.22
C THR A 240 17.45 17.44 4.26
N ASP A 241 17.45 16.90 3.04
CA ASP A 241 18.48 17.23 2.04
C ASP A 241 18.00 18.36 1.10
N PRO A 242 18.39 19.63 1.34
CA PRO A 242 17.97 20.77 0.51
C PRO A 242 18.69 20.80 -0.85
N SER A 243 19.53 19.80 -1.15
CA SER A 243 20.29 19.72 -2.41
C SER A 243 19.62 18.87 -3.50
N SER A 244 18.39 18.39 -3.30
CA SER A 244 17.70 17.52 -4.27
C SER A 244 17.12 18.25 -5.49
N SER A 245 17.08 19.58 -5.50
CA SER A 245 16.68 20.34 -6.69
C SER A 245 17.76 20.44 -7.78
N ASP A 246 19.01 20.05 -7.47
CA ASP A 246 20.16 20.17 -8.39
C ASP A 246 21.02 18.89 -8.52
N LYS A 247 20.66 17.80 -7.82
CA LYS A 247 21.38 16.52 -8.00
C LYS A 247 20.79 15.76 -9.18
N LYS A 248 21.63 15.57 -10.19
CA LYS A 248 21.40 14.64 -11.31
C LYS A 248 20.83 13.33 -10.74
N PRO A 249 19.75 12.77 -11.30
CA PRO A 249 19.15 11.56 -10.78
C PRO A 249 20.22 10.48 -10.61
N MET A 250 20.30 9.96 -9.38
CA MET A 250 21.32 9.00 -8.99
C MET A 250 21.28 7.83 -9.96
N THR A 251 22.41 7.52 -10.58
CA THR A 251 22.48 6.50 -11.62
C THR A 251 22.13 5.14 -11.03
N HIS A 252 21.66 4.21 -11.87
CA HIS A 252 21.30 2.85 -11.46
C HIS A 252 22.42 2.16 -10.66
N SER A 253 23.68 2.37 -11.06
CA SER A 253 24.87 1.85 -10.38
C SER A 253 25.03 2.39 -8.95
N GLU A 254 24.77 3.69 -8.76
CA GLU A 254 24.89 4.34 -7.45
C GLU A 254 23.77 3.92 -6.49
N ARG A 255 22.55 3.66 -7.01
CA ARG A 255 21.43 3.12 -6.23
C ARG A 255 21.67 1.69 -5.76
N LEU A 256 22.20 0.84 -6.64
CA LEU A 256 22.61 -0.52 -6.30
C LEU A 256 23.73 -0.54 -5.26
N ALA A 257 24.75 0.31 -5.42
CA ALA A 257 25.86 0.42 -4.48
C ALA A 257 25.40 0.88 -3.09
N HIS A 258 24.49 1.86 -3.03
CA HIS A 258 23.93 2.33 -1.76
C HIS A 258 23.09 1.25 -1.04
N THR A 259 22.29 0.50 -1.80
CA THR A 259 21.45 -0.58 -1.27
C THR A 259 22.30 -1.76 -0.76
N GLN A 260 23.36 -2.12 -1.49
CA GLN A 260 24.32 -3.15 -1.07
C GLN A 260 25.10 -2.73 0.18
N HIS A 261 25.49 -1.46 0.30
CA HIS A 261 26.16 -0.92 1.47
C HIS A 261 25.29 -1.05 2.73
N ILE A 262 24.03 -0.61 2.66
CA ILE A 262 23.08 -0.68 3.78
C ILE A 262 22.82 -2.13 4.20
N SER A 263 22.70 -3.06 3.24
CA SER A 263 22.54 -4.50 3.52
C SER A 263 23.75 -5.07 4.29
N SER A 264 24.96 -4.69 3.91
CA SER A 264 26.20 -5.12 4.58
C SER A 264 26.30 -4.58 6.01
N GLU A 265 25.87 -3.34 6.25
CA GLU A 265 25.85 -2.73 7.58
C GLU A 265 24.81 -3.38 8.50
N LYS A 266 23.61 -3.68 7.99
CA LYS A 266 22.56 -4.39 8.75
C LYS A 266 23.00 -5.81 9.13
N LEU A 267 23.65 -6.55 8.21
CA LEU A 267 24.20 -7.88 8.51
C LEU A 267 25.30 -7.82 9.57
N ASN A 268 26.19 -6.84 9.49
CA ASN A 268 27.24 -6.63 10.48
C ASN A 268 26.69 -6.27 11.87
N PHE A 269 25.62 -5.45 11.92
CA PHE A 269 24.94 -5.10 13.16
C PHE A 269 24.27 -6.32 13.82
N LEU A 270 23.55 -7.13 13.04
CA LEU A 270 22.91 -8.36 13.54
C LEU A 270 23.94 -9.37 14.02
N ALA A 271 25.04 -9.57 13.29
CA ALA A 271 26.13 -10.45 13.68
C ALA A 271 26.81 -9.98 14.99
N LYS A 272 26.94 -8.66 15.20
CA LYS A 272 27.48 -8.10 16.45
C LYS A 272 26.53 -8.33 17.63
N ARG A 273 25.22 -8.21 17.42
CA ARG A 273 24.20 -8.42 18.44
C ARG A 273 24.09 -9.90 18.83
N ALA A 274 24.19 -10.82 17.87
CA ALA A 274 24.24 -12.27 18.12
C ALA A 274 25.42 -12.66 19.02
N ARG A 275 26.64 -12.16 18.72
CA ARG A 275 27.83 -12.40 19.56
C ARG A 275 27.72 -11.83 20.97
N GLN A 276 26.98 -10.74 21.16
CA GLN A 276 26.72 -10.18 22.49
C GLN A 276 25.76 -11.04 23.31
N ILE A 277 24.77 -11.66 22.67
CA ILE A 277 23.83 -12.58 23.30
C ILE A 277 24.54 -13.87 23.72
N GLU A 278 25.37 -14.45 22.84
CA GLU A 278 26.19 -15.64 23.17
C GLU A 278 27.11 -15.40 24.37
N LYS A 279 27.75 -14.22 24.44
CA LYS A 279 28.61 -13.84 25.58
C LYS A 279 27.86 -13.65 26.89
N ARG A 280 26.55 -13.36 26.85
CA ARG A 280 25.72 -13.25 28.05
C ARG A 280 25.25 -14.63 28.52
N MET A 281 24.86 -15.51 27.59
CA MET A 281 24.44 -16.87 27.91
C MET A 281 25.60 -17.76 28.41
N GLY A 282 26.84 -17.48 27.98
CA GLY A 282 28.03 -18.21 28.46
C GLY A 282 28.57 -17.76 29.82
N LYS A 283 27.94 -16.79 30.50
CA LYS A 283 28.34 -16.31 31.84
C LYS A 283 27.40 -16.77 32.96
N GLU A 284 26.37 -17.53 32.64
CA GLU A 284 25.39 -18.08 33.61
C GLU A 284 25.61 -19.58 33.92
N ASN A 285 26.75 -20.15 33.53
CA ASN A 285 27.19 -21.49 33.93
C ASN A 285 28.47 -21.42 34.79
#